data_AF-A0A8S9KMS5-F1
#
_entry.id   AF-A0A8S9KMS5-F1
#
_cell.length_a   1.000
_cell.length_b   1.000
_cell.length_c   1.000
_cell.angle_alpha   90.00
_cell.angle_beta   90.00
_cell.angle_gamma   90.00
#
_symmetry.space_group_name_H-M   'P 1'
#
loop_
_entity.id
_entity.type
_entity.pdbx_description
1 polymer ?
#
loop_
_entity_poly.entity_id
_entity_poly.type
_entity_poly.pdbx_seq_one_letter_code
_entity_poly.pdbx_strand_id
1 'polypeptide(L)'
;MIKTMFYTFFRTKHQEENANNDQLLPQEIDIRPITPYPWDITKTLSPHEVWYGGKLQLPMLYIEATILRHIPDVMYLAHMSIIGHFDVKVNDLDTNTVHTLSFWKDIHEDNFATSETWIEEFVKRRSLVAGMVIGMYWDFNVNMLCFSVLE
;
A
#
# COMPACT_ATOMS: atom_id res chain seq x y z
N MET A 1 0.78 12.34 12.18
CA MET A 1 1.69 12.52 11.03
C MET A 1 2.26 13.92 11.12
N ILE A 2 3.58 14.09 11.07
CA ILE A 2 4.22 15.40 11.19
C ILE A 2 4.36 15.97 9.77
N LYS A 3 3.48 16.89 9.39
CA LYS A 3 3.62 17.67 8.17
C LYS A 3 4.71 18.71 8.41
N THR A 4 5.80 18.63 7.64
CA THR A 4 6.94 19.56 7.79
C THR A 4 7.07 20.36 6.52
N MET A 5 7.04 21.69 6.67
CA MET A 5 7.30 22.60 5.56
C MET A 5 8.80 22.61 5.29
N PHE A 6 9.20 22.11 4.11
CA PHE A 6 10.58 22.27 3.66
C PHE A 6 10.70 23.52 2.82
N TYR A 7 11.53 24.43 3.33
CA TYR A 7 12.04 25.53 2.54
C TYR A 7 13.28 25.01 1.81
N THR A 8 13.12 24.62 0.55
CA THR A 8 14.26 24.36 -0.34
C THR A 8 14.91 25.69 -0.70
N PHE A 9 15.86 26.11 0.14
CA PHE A 9 16.64 27.33 -0.08
C PHE A 9 17.68 27.19 -1.21
N PHE A 10 17.94 25.96 -1.66
CA PHE A 10 18.93 25.67 -2.69
C PHE A 10 18.24 25.06 -3.91
N ARG A 11 18.40 25.73 -5.07
CA ARG A 11 18.01 25.19 -6.37
C ARG A 11 18.92 24.01 -6.71
N THR A 12 18.41 23.02 -7.43
CA THR A 12 19.30 22.06 -8.08
C THR A 12 20.07 22.78 -9.19
N LYS A 13 21.27 22.30 -9.53
CA LYS A 13 22.11 22.91 -10.58
C LYS A 13 21.34 23.10 -11.92
N HIS A 14 20.48 22.14 -12.24
CA HIS A 14 19.60 22.18 -13.41
C HIS A 14 18.51 23.28 -13.33
N GLN A 15 18.05 23.64 -12.13
CA GLN A 15 17.08 24.71 -11.90
C GLN A 15 17.73 26.09 -11.93
N GLU A 16 19.00 26.24 -11.52
CA GLU A 16 19.74 27.50 -11.66
C GLU A 16 19.97 27.86 -13.13
N GLU A 17 20.30 26.86 -13.96
CA GLU A 17 20.62 27.06 -15.38
C GLU A 17 19.39 27.43 -16.24
N ASN A 18 18.16 27.17 -15.76
CA ASN A 18 16.92 27.32 -16.55
C ASN A 18 15.90 28.34 -15.99
N ALA A 19 16.14 28.95 -14.84
CA ALA A 19 15.10 29.72 -14.14
C ALA A 19 15.19 31.24 -14.39
N ASN A 20 14.24 31.77 -15.15
CA ASN A 20 13.88 33.19 -15.14
C ASN A 20 13.08 33.50 -13.87
N ASN A 21 13.70 34.11 -12.86
CA ASN A 21 13.06 34.81 -11.73
C ASN A 21 11.83 34.17 -11.03
N ASP A 22 11.67 32.84 -11.08
CA ASP A 22 10.55 32.19 -10.39
C ASP A 22 10.77 32.17 -8.87
N GLN A 23 9.75 32.64 -8.14
CA GLN A 23 9.68 32.64 -6.68
C GLN A 23 9.72 31.20 -6.16
N LEU A 24 10.63 30.92 -5.22
CA LEU A 24 10.70 29.64 -4.53
C LEU A 24 9.50 29.50 -3.61
N LEU A 25 8.55 28.65 -3.99
CA LEU A 25 7.41 28.30 -3.15
C LEU A 25 7.80 27.15 -2.19
N PRO A 26 7.43 27.23 -0.90
CA PRO A 26 7.61 26.12 0.03
C PRO A 26 6.95 24.85 -0.50
N GLN A 27 7.64 23.71 -0.41
CA GLN A 27 7.06 22.42 -0.69
C GLN A 27 6.67 21.75 0.63
N GLU A 28 5.40 21.34 0.72
CA GLU A 28 4.96 20.44 1.78
C GLU A 28 5.44 19.04 1.43
N ILE A 29 6.32 18.47 2.26
CA ILE A 29 6.84 17.12 2.06
C ILE A 29 6.49 16.30 3.29
N ASP A 30 5.81 15.17 3.07
CA ASP A 30 5.53 14.21 4.13
C ASP A 30 6.82 13.42 4.44
N ILE A 31 7.51 13.79 5.52
CA ILE A 31 8.62 12.97 6.03
C ILE A 31 8.03 11.80 6.79
N ARG A 32 8.13 10.60 6.23
CA ARG A 32 7.98 9.38 7.02
C ARG A 32 9.27 9.19 7.83
N PRO A 33 9.20 8.92 9.16
CA PRO A 33 10.37 8.47 9.90
C PRO A 33 10.94 7.25 9.20
N ILE A 34 12.26 7.17 9.06
CA ILE A 34 12.94 5.93 8.66
C ILE A 34 12.77 4.96 9.84
N THR A 35 11.65 4.25 9.89
CA THR A 35 11.43 3.19 10.86
C THR A 35 12.25 1.99 10.44
N PRO A 36 12.92 1.28 11.37
CA PRO A 36 13.62 0.03 11.05
C PRO A 36 12.67 -1.06 10.52
N TYR A 37 11.35 -0.89 10.73
CA TYR A 37 10.29 -1.70 10.13
C TYR A 37 9.37 -0.79 9.30
N PRO A 38 9.42 -0.85 7.95
CA PRO A 38 8.60 -0.01 7.08
C PRO A 38 7.14 -0.48 6.98
N TRP A 39 6.77 -1.59 7.65
CA TRP A 39 5.50 -2.27 7.48
C TRP A 39 4.34 -1.48 8.11
N ASP A 40 3.48 -0.91 7.26
CA ASP A 40 2.21 -0.31 7.68
C ASP A 40 1.20 -1.40 8.12
N ILE A 41 1.37 -2.62 7.59
CA ILE A 41 0.56 -3.80 7.89
C ILE A 41 1.51 -4.96 8.20
N THR A 42 1.34 -5.58 9.37
CA THR A 42 1.98 -6.85 9.71
C THR A 42 0.89 -7.84 10.08
N LYS A 43 0.93 -9.03 9.47
CA LYS A 43 -0.13 -10.03 9.65
C LYS A 43 0.41 -11.44 9.66
N THR A 44 0.03 -12.19 10.68
CA THR A 44 0.23 -13.65 10.74
C THR A 44 -0.87 -14.33 9.94
N LEU A 45 -0.48 -15.17 8.98
CA LEU A 45 -1.42 -15.87 8.10
C LEU A 45 -2.15 -16.98 8.85
N SER A 46 -3.48 -16.94 8.80
CA SER A 46 -4.31 -18.01 9.33
C SER A 46 -4.49 -19.15 8.32
N PRO A 47 -4.88 -20.37 8.75
CA PRO A 47 -5.18 -21.47 7.83
C PRO A 47 -6.22 -21.12 6.76
N HIS A 48 -7.22 -20.30 7.10
CA HIS A 48 -8.27 -19.86 6.17
C HIS A 48 -7.79 -18.89 5.08
N GLU A 49 -6.59 -18.34 5.23
CA GLU A 49 -6.02 -17.38 4.27
C GLU A 49 -5.06 -18.06 3.30
N VAL A 50 -4.60 -19.28 3.60
CA VAL A 50 -3.64 -20.03 2.77
C VAL A 50 -4.19 -21.35 2.22
N TRP A 51 -5.36 -21.80 2.68
CA TRP A 51 -6.01 -22.99 2.12
C TRP A 51 -6.47 -22.77 0.68
N TYR A 52 -6.90 -23.86 0.02
CA TYR A 52 -7.40 -23.81 -1.35
C TYR A 52 -8.64 -22.90 -1.46
N GLY A 53 -8.52 -21.77 -2.16
CA GLY A 53 -9.59 -20.76 -2.22
C GLY A 53 -9.67 -19.84 -1.00
N GLY A 54 -8.62 -19.84 -0.16
CA GLY A 54 -8.45 -18.87 0.91
C GLY A 54 -8.36 -17.44 0.40
N LYS A 55 -8.71 -16.49 1.27
CA LYS A 55 -8.71 -15.07 0.95
C LYS A 55 -8.04 -14.35 2.09
N LEU A 56 -7.03 -13.54 1.80
CA LEU A 56 -6.41 -12.68 2.78
C LEU A 56 -7.42 -11.61 3.21
N GLN A 57 -7.60 -11.45 4.52
CA GLN A 57 -8.46 -10.40 5.06
C GLN A 57 -7.63 -9.26 5.65
N LEU A 58 -7.84 -8.05 5.13
CA LEU A 58 -7.25 -6.82 5.64
C LEU A 58 -8.33 -5.91 6.23
N PRO A 59 -8.15 -5.40 7.46
CA PRO A 59 -9.09 -4.46 8.05
C PRO A 59 -9.23 -3.18 7.21
N MET A 60 -10.46 -2.70 7.10
CA MET A 60 -10.80 -1.47 6.37
C MET A 60 -9.97 -0.26 6.80
N LEU A 61 -9.71 -0.13 8.10
CA LEU A 61 -8.86 0.93 8.65
C LEU A 61 -7.49 1.01 7.95
N TYR A 62 -6.88 -0.14 7.62
CA TYR A 62 -5.60 -0.16 6.92
C TYR A 62 -5.76 0.23 5.46
N ILE A 63 -6.76 -0.33 4.78
CA ILE A 63 -7.05 -0.02 3.36
C ILE A 63 -7.31 1.48 3.18
N GLU A 64 -8.09 2.09 4.09
CA GLU A 64 -8.32 3.54 4.10
C GLU A 64 -7.05 4.33 4.39
N ALA A 65 -6.27 3.90 5.39
CA ALA A 65 -5.07 4.61 5.82
C ALA A 65 -3.88 4.47 4.84
N THR A 66 -3.83 3.44 3.99
CA THR A 66 -2.69 3.20 3.10
C THR A 66 -3.06 3.35 1.63
N ILE A 67 -4.09 2.64 1.16
CA ILE A 67 -4.43 2.54 -0.26
C ILE A 67 -5.36 3.69 -0.68
N LEU A 68 -6.47 3.88 0.05
CA LEU A 68 -7.53 4.78 -0.39
C LEU A 68 -7.29 6.24 -0.02
N ARG A 69 -6.37 6.56 0.90
CA ARG A 69 -6.03 7.94 1.30
C ARG A 69 -5.71 8.87 0.11
N HIS A 70 -5.30 8.31 -1.03
CA HIS A 70 -4.88 9.05 -2.21
C HIS A 70 -5.99 9.25 -3.25
N ILE A 71 -7.19 8.74 -2.98
CA ILE A 71 -8.35 8.95 -3.83
C ILE A 71 -9.07 10.22 -3.34
N PRO A 72 -9.08 11.31 -4.12
CA PRO A 72 -9.67 12.58 -3.69
C PRO A 72 -11.20 12.55 -3.67
N ASP A 73 -11.82 11.53 -4.25
CA ASP A 73 -13.26 11.40 -4.38
C ASP A 73 -13.88 10.80 -3.12
N VAL A 74 -14.45 11.66 -2.28
CA VAL A 74 -15.13 11.30 -1.03
C VAL A 74 -16.34 10.38 -1.27
N MET A 75 -17.06 10.52 -2.39
CA MET A 75 -18.17 9.64 -2.72
C MET A 75 -17.69 8.25 -3.11
N TYR A 76 -16.59 8.18 -3.87
CA TYR A 76 -15.94 6.91 -4.19
C TYR A 76 -15.42 6.20 -2.93
N LEU A 77 -14.82 6.95 -2.00
CA LEU A 77 -14.41 6.42 -0.70
C LEU A 77 -15.59 5.87 0.08
N ALA A 78 -16.65 6.67 0.26
CA ALA A 78 -17.85 6.25 0.97
C ALA A 78 -18.50 5.01 0.33
N HIS A 79 -18.49 4.92 -1.00
CA HIS A 79 -18.94 3.74 -1.71
C HIS A 79 -18.04 2.54 -1.39
N MET A 80 -16.73 2.65 -1.55
CA MET A 80 -15.76 1.58 -1.28
C MET A 80 -15.82 1.08 0.17
N SER A 81 -16.08 1.98 1.12
CA SER A 81 -16.29 1.67 2.54
C SER A 81 -17.53 0.81 2.80
N ILE A 82 -18.49 0.75 1.86
CA ILE A 82 -19.73 -0.04 1.97
C ILE A 82 -19.67 -1.27 1.05
N ILE A 83 -19.33 -1.08 -0.23
CA ILE A 83 -19.08 -2.13 -1.23
C ILE A 83 -17.91 -1.68 -2.08
N GLY A 84 -16.89 -2.53 -2.17
CA GLY A 84 -15.71 -2.20 -2.95
C GLY A 84 -15.25 -3.36 -3.81
N HIS A 85 -14.73 -3.04 -4.98
CA HIS A 85 -13.85 -3.91 -5.76
C HIS A 85 -12.81 -3.05 -6.45
N PHE A 86 -11.53 -3.33 -6.21
CA PHE A 86 -10.43 -2.66 -6.87
C PHE A 86 -9.20 -3.57 -6.97
N ASP A 87 -8.38 -3.32 -7.99
CA ASP A 87 -7.10 -3.98 -8.21
C ASP A 87 -5.95 -3.11 -7.73
N VAL A 88 -4.97 -3.75 -7.09
CA VAL A 88 -3.75 -3.10 -6.60
C VAL A 88 -2.54 -3.80 -7.20
N LYS A 89 -1.59 -3.01 -7.71
CA LYS A 89 -0.26 -3.52 -8.05
C LYS A 89 0.55 -3.71 -6.78
N VAL A 90 1.13 -4.89 -6.65
CA VAL A 90 1.94 -5.29 -5.50
C VAL A 90 3.36 -5.57 -5.96
N ASN A 91 4.33 -4.89 -5.38
CA ASN A 91 5.74 -5.18 -5.55
C ASN A 91 6.20 -6.16 -4.47
N ASP A 92 6.53 -7.39 -4.87
CA ASP A 92 7.14 -8.39 -3.99
C ASP A 92 8.63 -8.06 -3.84
N LEU A 93 9.00 -7.55 -2.67
CA LEU A 93 10.35 -7.08 -2.38
C LEU A 93 11.37 -8.21 -2.32
N ASP A 94 10.93 -9.43 -1.99
CA ASP A 94 11.80 -10.58 -1.80
C ASP A 94 12.21 -11.18 -3.15
N THR A 95 11.32 -11.15 -4.15
CA THR A 95 11.57 -11.66 -5.50
C THR A 95 11.80 -10.57 -6.53
N ASN A 96 11.59 -9.30 -6.17
CA ASN A 96 11.62 -8.15 -7.07
C ASN A 96 10.70 -8.34 -8.29
N THR A 97 9.48 -8.83 -8.05
CA THR A 97 8.47 -9.06 -9.08
C THR A 97 7.17 -8.33 -8.74
N VAL A 98 6.46 -7.89 -9.78
CA VAL A 98 5.20 -7.15 -9.62
C VAL A 98 4.02 -8.07 -9.96
N HIS A 99 3.04 -8.09 -9.08
CA HIS A 99 1.83 -8.90 -9.17
C HIS A 99 0.59 -8.02 -8.98
N THR A 100 -0.59 -8.55 -9.30
CA THR A 100 -1.86 -7.87 -9.04
C THR A 100 -2.59 -8.58 -7.91
N LEU A 101 -3.14 -7.79 -6.99
CA LEU A 101 -3.99 -8.26 -5.91
C LEU A 101 -5.33 -7.54 -5.98
N SER A 102 -6.41 -8.27 -6.21
CA SER A 102 -7.76 -7.70 -6.21
C SER A 102 -8.36 -7.77 -4.82
N PHE A 103 -8.95 -6.68 -4.38
CA PHE A 103 -9.69 -6.56 -3.14
C PHE A 103 -11.17 -6.43 -3.43
N TRP A 104 -11.99 -7.09 -2.63
CA TRP A 104 -13.43 -6.92 -2.62
C TRP A 104 -13.97 -6.84 -1.18
N LYS A 105 -15.10 -6.18 -1.02
CA LYS A 105 -15.79 -6.04 0.27
C LYS A 105 -17.29 -6.14 0.08
N ASP A 106 -17.92 -6.95 0.91
CA ASP A 106 -19.37 -7.08 1.01
C ASP A 106 -19.95 -6.07 2.02
N ILE A 107 -21.23 -5.71 1.85
CA ILE A 107 -21.96 -4.80 2.75
C ILE A 107 -22.01 -5.26 4.21
N HIS A 108 -21.90 -6.58 4.44
CA HIS A 108 -22.02 -7.17 5.77
C HIS A 108 -20.67 -7.48 6.43
N GLU A 109 -19.55 -7.24 5.74
CA GLU A 109 -18.22 -7.50 6.27
C GLU A 109 -17.52 -6.19 6.65
N ASP A 110 -16.74 -6.18 7.73
CA ASP A 110 -15.92 -5.02 8.11
C ASP A 110 -14.56 -4.99 7.40
N ASN A 111 -14.09 -6.12 6.89
CA ASN A 111 -12.79 -6.26 6.25
C ASN A 111 -12.90 -6.29 4.72
N PHE A 112 -11.80 -5.94 4.05
CA PHE A 112 -11.62 -6.29 2.65
C PHE A 112 -11.02 -7.69 2.57
N ALA A 113 -11.58 -8.52 1.70
CA ALA A 113 -11.03 -9.81 1.36
C ALA A 113 -10.35 -9.72 -0.01
N THR A 114 -9.28 -10.47 -0.21
CA THR A 114 -8.70 -10.62 -1.54
C THR A 114 -9.53 -11.56 -2.41
N SER A 115 -9.35 -11.47 -3.73
CA SER A 115 -9.88 -12.45 -4.68
C SER A 115 -8.99 -13.70 -4.77
N GLU A 116 -9.31 -14.59 -5.72
CA GLU A 116 -8.54 -15.80 -6.04
C GLU A 116 -7.08 -15.50 -6.42
N THR A 117 -6.80 -14.28 -6.90
CA THR A 117 -5.44 -13.80 -7.23
C THR A 117 -4.47 -13.96 -6.07
N TRP A 118 -4.94 -13.86 -4.82
CA TRP A 118 -4.09 -14.09 -3.64
C TRP A 118 -3.49 -15.49 -3.60
N ILE A 119 -4.30 -16.51 -3.87
CA ILE A 119 -3.83 -17.89 -3.81
C ILE A 119 -2.84 -18.18 -4.94
N GLU A 120 -3.12 -17.68 -6.14
CA GLU A 120 -2.31 -17.95 -7.33
C GLU A 120 -1.00 -17.18 -7.32
N GLU A 121 -1.07 -15.88 -7.12
CA GLU A 121 0.06 -14.97 -7.27
C GLU A 121 0.94 -14.89 -6.02
N PHE A 122 0.44 -15.29 -4.84
CA PHE A 122 1.19 -15.17 -3.59
C PHE A 122 1.32 -16.50 -2.87
N VAL A 123 0.22 -17.14 -2.48
CA VAL A 123 0.30 -18.35 -1.63
C VAL A 123 1.04 -19.49 -2.34
N LYS A 124 0.64 -19.85 -3.56
CA LYS A 124 1.30 -20.92 -4.33
C LYS A 124 2.72 -20.52 -4.72
N ARG A 125 2.89 -19.31 -5.28
CA ARG A 125 4.19 -18.83 -5.77
C ARG A 125 5.24 -18.73 -4.65
N ARG A 126 4.86 -18.19 -3.50
CA ARG A 126 5.75 -17.99 -2.34
C ARG A 126 5.71 -19.15 -1.34
N SER A 127 4.94 -20.21 -1.64
CA SER A 127 4.75 -21.36 -0.75
C SER A 127 4.34 -20.95 0.67
N LEU A 128 3.43 -19.97 0.79
CA LEU A 128 2.99 -19.45 2.08
C LEU A 128 2.18 -20.50 2.84
N VAL A 129 2.46 -20.63 4.14
CA VAL A 129 1.73 -21.52 5.05
C VAL A 129 1.21 -20.76 6.25
N ALA A 130 0.26 -21.38 6.95
CA ALA A 130 -0.32 -20.81 8.16
C ALA A 130 0.77 -20.63 9.22
N GLY A 131 0.73 -19.51 9.94
CA GLY A 131 1.72 -19.14 10.95
C GLY A 131 2.83 -18.24 10.42
N MET A 132 3.07 -18.17 9.11
CA MET A 132 4.03 -17.22 8.53
C MET A 132 3.55 -15.78 8.71
N VAL A 133 4.50 -14.86 8.86
CA VAL A 133 4.23 -13.43 9.04
C VAL A 133 4.56 -12.70 7.75
N ILE A 134 3.59 -11.93 7.25
CA ILE A 134 3.78 -11.06 6.09
C ILE A 134 3.79 -9.59 6.51
N GLY A 135 4.59 -8.81 5.81
CA GLY A 135 4.68 -7.36 5.93
C GLY A 135 4.21 -6.69 4.65
N MET A 136 3.40 -5.65 4.78
CA MET A 136 2.97 -4.81 3.66
C MET A 136 3.04 -3.32 4.01
N TYR A 137 3.38 -2.49 3.02
CA TYR A 137 3.32 -1.03 3.13
C TYR A 137 3.04 -0.39 1.78
N TRP A 138 2.56 0.85 1.75
CA TRP A 138 2.37 1.55 0.48
C TRP A 138 3.60 2.39 0.13
N ASP A 139 4.18 2.18 -1.07
CA ASP A 139 5.25 3.04 -1.58
C ASP A 139 4.68 4.15 -2.48
N PHE A 140 4.83 5.40 -2.04
CA PHE A 140 4.33 6.59 -2.74
C PHE A 140 5.07 6.90 -4.02
N ASN A 141 6.34 6.50 -4.12
CA ASN A 141 7.16 6.86 -5.28
C ASN A 141 6.75 6.05 -6.50
N VAL A 142 6.41 4.77 -6.27
CA VAL A 142 6.02 3.84 -7.34
C VAL A 142 4.52 3.58 -7.39
N ASN A 143 3.76 4.10 -6.41
CA ASN A 143 2.31 3.93 -6.28
C ASN A 143 1.89 2.44 -6.28
N MET A 144 2.58 1.64 -5.48
CA MET A 144 2.35 0.20 -5.35
C MET A 144 2.35 -0.21 -3.88
N LEU A 145 1.61 -1.29 -3.59
CA LEU A 145 1.72 -1.97 -2.32
C LEU A 145 3.00 -2.82 -2.32
N CYS A 146 3.89 -2.61 -1.37
CA CYS A 146 5.05 -3.47 -1.17
C CYS A 146 4.67 -4.65 -0.27
N PHE A 147 5.21 -5.83 -0.58
CA PHE A 147 4.98 -7.08 0.12
C PHE A 147 6.31 -7.79 0.42
N SER A 148 6.41 -8.40 1.59
CA SER A 148 7.53 -9.28 1.97
C SER A 148 7.08 -10.30 3.02
N VAL A 149 7.77 -11.44 3.06
CA VAL A 149 7.65 -12.44 4.12
C VAL A 149 8.68 -12.14 5.20
N LEU A 150 8.23 -11.96 6.44
CA LEU A 150 9.07 -11.52 7.55
C LEU A 150 9.63 -12.69 8.37
N GLU A 151 8.77 -13.68 8.65
CA GLU A 151 9.07 -14.85 9.50
C GLU A 151 8.29 -16.08 9.03
#